data_AF-L7M8U5-F1
#
_entry.id   AF-L7M8U5-F1
#
_cell.length_a   1.000
_cell.length_b   1.000
_cell.length_c   1.000
_cell.angle_alpha   90.00
_cell.angle_beta   90.00
_cell.angle_gamma   90.00
#
_symmetry.space_group_name_H-M   'P 1'
#
loop_
_entity.id
_entity.type
_entity.pdbx_description
1 polymer ?
#
loop_
_entity_poly.entity_id
_entity_poly.type
_entity_poly.pdbx_seq_one_letter_code
_entity_poly.pdbx_strand_id
1 'polypeptide(L)'
;MGSFHLMLAALAVLGCGMAVSAATCQSDADCSGGQRCVLHYNYSSSGNCETDRRCISVSSTSCSCDPGFQCRLKDCPSSPYECLVLEHQNTRCGGTSGPQCGPNQVCGYKKTGLACIKCPCYGTDRAVCVDKQPGVVCGPNSIVQVNPDNSYVCKGCASATSVLTR
;
A
#
# COMPACT_ATOMS: atom_id res chain seq x y z
N MET A 1 -45.07 33.19 -45.93
CA MET A 1 -45.55 32.58 -44.67
C MET A 1 -44.87 31.24 -44.52
N GLY A 2 -44.15 31.01 -43.42
CA GLY A 2 -43.45 29.76 -43.16
C GLY A 2 -42.27 29.93 -42.22
N SER A 3 -42.56 30.22 -40.95
CA SER A 3 -41.59 30.11 -39.86
C SER A 3 -41.28 28.64 -39.62
N PHE A 4 -39.99 28.27 -39.59
CA PHE A 4 -39.55 27.02 -38.98
C PHE A 4 -38.36 27.29 -38.08
N HIS A 5 -38.66 27.34 -36.78
CA HIS A 5 -37.70 27.16 -35.71
C HIS A 5 -37.11 25.76 -35.79
N LEU A 6 -35.78 25.63 -35.77
CA LEU A 6 -35.11 24.38 -35.46
C LEU A 6 -34.06 24.65 -34.38
N MET A 7 -34.32 24.06 -33.22
CA MET A 7 -33.58 24.20 -31.98
C MET A 7 -32.15 23.67 -32.10
N LEU A 8 -31.20 24.42 -31.52
CA LEU A 8 -29.91 23.89 -31.07
C LEU A 8 -30.17 22.86 -29.96
N ALA A 9 -29.74 21.61 -30.16
CA ALA A 9 -29.55 20.64 -29.08
C ALA A 9 -28.05 20.36 -28.94
N ALA A 10 -27.38 21.08 -28.04
CA ALA A 10 -26.04 20.74 -27.60
C ALA A 10 -26.14 19.61 -26.58
N LEU A 11 -25.82 18.38 -27.00
CA LEU A 11 -25.60 17.25 -26.09
C LEU A 11 -24.26 17.44 -25.38
N ALA A 12 -24.29 18.12 -24.23
CA ALA A 12 -23.22 18.04 -23.26
C ALA A 12 -23.28 16.66 -22.59
N VAL A 13 -22.46 15.72 -23.08
CA VAL A 13 -22.18 14.47 -22.36
C VAL A 13 -21.34 14.84 -21.14
N LEU A 14 -22.02 15.20 -20.05
CA LEU A 14 -21.44 15.19 -18.71
C LEU A 14 -21.18 13.73 -18.33
N GLY A 15 -20.02 13.23 -18.74
CA GLY A 15 -19.43 12.05 -18.14
C GLY A 15 -19.10 12.38 -16.68
N CYS A 16 -20.06 12.19 -15.78
CA CYS A 16 -19.79 12.11 -14.36
C CYS A 16 -18.90 10.89 -14.15
N GLY A 17 -17.58 11.12 -14.17
CA GLY A 17 -16.63 10.19 -13.57
C GLY A 17 -17.07 10.02 -12.11
N MET A 18 -17.63 8.86 -11.77
CA MET A 18 -17.91 8.54 -10.39
C MET A 18 -16.57 8.52 -9.65
N ALA A 19 -16.25 9.63 -8.98
CA ALA A 19 -15.25 9.64 -7.95
C ALA A 19 -15.78 8.72 -6.86
N VAL A 20 -15.34 7.46 -6.88
CA VAL A 20 -15.63 6.50 -5.81
C VAL A 20 -14.88 7.01 -4.57
N SER A 21 -15.57 7.85 -3.80
CA SER A 21 -15.15 8.24 -2.46
C SER A 21 -14.89 6.94 -1.70
N ALA A 22 -13.68 6.76 -1.18
CA ALA A 22 -13.41 5.65 -0.28
C ALA A 22 -14.32 5.86 0.94
N ALA A 23 -15.25 4.94 1.19
CA ALA A 23 -16.06 4.99 2.39
C ALA A 23 -15.15 4.68 3.57
N THR A 24 -15.00 5.63 4.49
CA THR A 24 -14.31 5.38 5.76
C THR A 24 -15.12 4.39 6.59
N CYS A 25 -14.47 3.51 7.34
CA CYS A 25 -15.09 2.45 8.11
C CYS A 25 -14.41 2.26 9.47
N GLN A 26 -15.12 1.61 10.39
CA GLN A 26 -14.60 1.10 11.66
C GLN A 26 -14.59 -0.43 11.69
N SER A 27 -15.45 -1.07 10.90
CA SER A 27 -15.57 -2.52 10.78
C SER A 27 -16.02 -2.95 9.38
N ASP A 28 -15.85 -4.23 9.04
CA ASP A 28 -16.27 -4.79 7.74
C ASP A 28 -17.76 -4.56 7.43
N ALA A 29 -18.60 -4.39 8.46
CA ALA A 29 -20.04 -4.13 8.30
C ALA A 29 -20.34 -2.76 7.68
N ASP A 30 -19.39 -1.82 7.74
CA ASP A 30 -19.53 -0.50 7.14
C ASP A 30 -19.29 -0.54 5.61
N CYS A 31 -18.87 -1.70 5.08
CA CYS A 31 -18.43 -1.87 3.71
C CYS A 31 -19.43 -2.66 2.85
N SER A 32 -19.54 -2.27 1.59
CA SER A 32 -20.50 -2.83 0.63
C SER A 32 -19.81 -3.58 -0.50
N GLY A 33 -20.53 -4.44 -1.22
CA GLY A 33 -20.02 -5.05 -2.46
C GLY A 33 -18.78 -5.94 -2.26
N GLY A 34 -18.70 -6.67 -1.15
CA GLY A 34 -17.57 -7.56 -0.84
C GLY A 34 -16.31 -6.82 -0.37
N GLN A 35 -16.41 -5.52 -0.11
CA GLN A 35 -15.34 -4.74 0.51
C GLN A 35 -15.24 -5.03 2.01
N ARG A 36 -14.09 -4.74 2.59
CA ARG A 36 -13.79 -4.90 4.01
C ARG A 36 -13.11 -3.67 4.56
N CYS A 37 -13.19 -3.52 5.87
CA CYS A 37 -12.61 -2.37 6.52
C CYS A 37 -11.13 -2.58 6.78
N VAL A 38 -10.30 -1.94 5.97
CA VAL A 38 -8.85 -2.01 6.11
C VAL A 38 -8.38 -0.83 6.93
N LEU A 39 -7.87 -1.13 8.14
CA LEU A 39 -7.27 -0.10 8.97
C LEU A 39 -5.85 0.21 8.49
N HIS A 40 -5.64 1.43 8.01
CA HIS A 40 -4.32 1.93 7.68
C HIS A 40 -3.65 2.47 8.94
N TYR A 41 -3.30 1.57 9.88
CA TYR A 41 -2.75 1.86 11.23
C TYR A 41 -1.62 2.91 11.29
N ASN A 42 -0.96 3.21 10.16
CA ASN A 42 0.13 4.18 10.08
C ASN A 42 -0.27 5.58 9.55
N TYR A 43 -1.49 5.77 9.04
CA TYR A 43 -1.83 6.92 8.18
C TYR A 43 -3.26 7.48 8.30
N SER A 44 -4.19 6.75 8.91
CA SER A 44 -5.55 7.27 9.18
C SER A 44 -6.02 6.82 10.56
N SER A 45 -6.75 7.69 11.26
CA SER A 45 -7.50 7.33 12.48
C SER A 45 -8.77 6.51 12.17
N SER A 46 -9.08 6.30 10.89
CA SER A 46 -10.23 5.54 10.40
C SER A 46 -9.81 4.54 9.31
N GLY A 47 -10.49 3.39 9.25
CA GLY A 47 -10.28 2.44 8.15
C GLY A 47 -10.94 2.94 6.86
N ASN A 48 -10.64 2.29 5.73
CA ASN A 48 -11.35 2.49 4.48
C ASN A 48 -11.92 1.16 3.97
N CYS A 49 -13.08 1.22 3.32
CA CYS A 49 -13.67 0.09 2.62
C CYS A 49 -12.91 -0.19 1.34
N GLU A 50 -12.16 -1.29 1.37
CA GLU A 50 -11.32 -1.74 0.27
C GLU A 50 -11.77 -3.13 -0.17
N THR A 51 -11.65 -3.42 -1.47
CA THR A 51 -11.84 -4.79 -1.96
C THR A 51 -10.76 -5.67 -1.34
N ASP A 52 -11.16 -6.66 -0.52
CA ASP A 52 -10.24 -7.47 0.30
C ASP A 52 -9.26 -8.24 -0.60
N ARG A 53 -7.96 -8.14 -0.29
CA ARG A 53 -6.86 -8.71 -1.08
C ARG A 53 -6.21 -9.87 -0.33
N ARG A 54 -7.01 -10.77 0.25
CA ARG A 54 -6.52 -11.83 1.13
C ARG A 54 -5.97 -13.03 0.36
N CYS A 55 -5.23 -13.86 1.10
CA CYS A 55 -4.90 -15.21 0.68
C CYS A 55 -6.17 -16.06 0.62
N ILE A 56 -6.41 -16.71 -0.52
CA ILE A 56 -7.42 -17.75 -0.72
C ILE A 56 -7.22 -18.89 0.29
N SER A 57 -5.96 -19.26 0.54
CA SER A 57 -5.59 -20.24 1.55
C SER A 57 -4.22 -19.93 2.13
N VAL A 58 -4.00 -20.33 3.38
CA VAL A 58 -2.71 -20.20 4.09
C VAL A 58 -2.35 -21.56 4.66
N SER A 59 -1.18 -22.08 4.31
CA SER A 59 -0.58 -23.26 4.93
C SER A 59 0.53 -22.84 5.90
N SER A 60 1.15 -23.80 6.57
CA SER A 60 2.33 -23.54 7.40
C SER A 60 3.52 -22.98 6.58
N THR A 61 3.55 -23.22 5.26
CA THR A 61 4.71 -22.93 4.40
C THR A 61 4.43 -21.98 3.23
N SER A 62 3.17 -21.67 2.92
CA SER A 62 2.82 -20.83 1.78
C SER A 62 1.41 -20.24 1.90
N CYS A 63 1.04 -19.36 0.97
CA CYS A 63 -0.31 -18.89 0.78
C CYS A 63 -0.70 -18.91 -0.71
N SER A 64 -1.98 -19.16 -0.99
CA SER A 64 -2.56 -19.05 -2.33
C SER A 64 -3.26 -17.70 -2.44
N CYS A 65 -3.10 -17.00 -3.55
CA CYS A 65 -3.70 -15.69 -3.80
C CYS A 65 -4.62 -15.73 -5.02
N ASP A 66 -5.54 -14.76 -5.11
CA ASP A 66 -6.32 -14.54 -6.32
C ASP A 66 -5.42 -14.27 -7.54
N PRO A 67 -5.89 -14.60 -8.76
CA PRO A 67 -5.14 -14.32 -9.98
C PRO A 67 -4.66 -12.86 -10.03
N GLY A 68 -3.37 -12.67 -10.30
CA GLY A 68 -2.73 -11.34 -10.34
C GLY A 68 -2.06 -10.92 -9.02
N PHE A 69 -2.29 -11.63 -7.92
CA PHE A 69 -1.66 -11.35 -6.62
C PHE A 69 -0.50 -12.31 -6.33
N GLN A 70 0.49 -11.82 -5.57
CA GLN A 70 1.63 -12.62 -5.14
C GLN A 70 1.60 -12.83 -3.63
N CYS A 71 1.91 -14.06 -3.21
CA CYS A 71 2.09 -14.39 -1.81
C CYS A 71 3.43 -13.84 -1.31
N ARG A 72 3.40 -13.06 -0.24
CA ARG A 72 4.60 -12.57 0.45
C ARG A 72 4.62 -13.07 1.89
N LEU A 73 5.80 -13.55 2.31
CA LEU A 73 6.10 -13.86 3.70
C LEU A 73 6.42 -12.58 4.49
N LYS A 74 5.98 -12.53 5.74
CA LYS A 74 6.23 -11.48 6.74
C LYS A 74 6.87 -12.12 7.96
N ASP A 75 7.68 -11.36 8.70
CA ASP A 75 8.19 -11.79 10.00
C ASP A 75 7.15 -11.53 11.10
N CYS A 76 5.94 -12.06 10.91
CA CYS A 76 4.79 -11.86 11.77
C CYS A 76 4.20 -13.20 12.18
N PRO A 77 4.50 -13.72 13.39
CA PRO A 77 4.08 -15.06 13.78
C PRO A 77 2.57 -15.30 13.73
N SER A 78 1.77 -14.29 14.05
CA SER A 78 0.30 -14.37 14.05
C SER A 78 -0.33 -14.22 12.65
N SER A 79 0.40 -13.68 11.68
CA SER A 79 -0.06 -13.45 10.31
C SER A 79 1.13 -13.46 9.36
N PRO A 80 1.73 -14.64 9.10
CA PRO A 80 3.00 -14.73 8.39
C PRO A 80 2.88 -14.45 6.88
N TYR A 81 1.68 -14.46 6.30
CA TYR A 81 1.50 -14.28 4.87
C TYR A 81 0.57 -13.12 4.53
N GLU A 82 0.79 -12.52 3.37
CA GLU A 82 -0.11 -11.56 2.73
C GLU A 82 -0.14 -11.77 1.22
N CYS A 83 -1.29 -11.52 0.59
CA CYS A 83 -1.46 -11.51 -0.85
C CYS A 83 -1.54 -10.07 -1.36
N LEU A 84 -0.71 -9.74 -2.35
CA LEU A 84 -0.59 -8.36 -2.79
C LEU A 84 -0.11 -8.26 -4.22
N VAL A 85 -0.60 -7.22 -4.91
CA VAL A 85 -0.01 -6.73 -6.15
C VAL A 85 1.01 -5.67 -5.76
N LEU A 86 2.29 -5.92 -6.06
CA LEU A 86 3.34 -4.92 -5.91
C LEU A 86 3.74 -4.40 -7.27
N GLU A 87 3.13 -3.29 -7.65
CA GLU A 87 3.58 -2.50 -8.79
C GLU A 87 4.82 -1.68 -8.39
N HIS A 88 5.62 -1.26 -9.38
CA HIS A 88 6.76 -0.35 -9.19
C HIS A 88 7.78 -0.81 -8.14
N GLN A 89 8.13 -2.11 -8.16
CA GLN A 89 9.12 -2.67 -7.22
C GLN A 89 10.56 -2.21 -7.48
N ASN A 90 10.83 -1.58 -8.62
CA ASN A 90 12.18 -1.22 -9.04
C ASN A 90 12.82 -0.20 -8.09
N THR A 91 12.10 0.77 -7.53
CA THR A 91 12.70 1.81 -6.65
C THR A 91 12.71 1.44 -5.17
N ARG A 92 12.32 0.20 -4.84
CA ARG A 92 12.24 -0.29 -3.45
C ARG A 92 13.58 -0.82 -2.96
N CYS A 93 13.68 -1.08 -1.65
CA CYS A 93 14.78 -1.88 -1.11
C CYS A 93 14.84 -3.25 -1.80
N GLY A 94 16.00 -3.57 -2.39
CA GLY A 94 16.20 -4.79 -3.19
C GLY A 94 15.70 -4.70 -4.65
N GLY A 95 15.08 -3.58 -5.04
CA GLY A 95 14.69 -3.31 -6.42
C GLY A 95 15.89 -2.93 -7.30
N THR A 96 15.74 -3.12 -8.61
CA THR A 96 16.80 -2.86 -9.61
C THR A 96 17.21 -1.38 -9.72
N SER A 97 16.31 -0.47 -9.34
CA SER A 97 16.54 0.99 -9.25
C SER A 97 16.55 1.47 -7.78
N GLY A 98 16.57 0.55 -6.82
CA GLY A 98 16.63 0.85 -5.40
C GLY A 98 18.03 1.25 -4.95
N PRO A 99 18.17 1.84 -3.75
CA PRO A 99 19.47 2.22 -3.24
C PRO A 99 20.32 0.97 -2.97
N GLN A 100 21.60 1.06 -3.33
CA GLN A 100 22.59 0.02 -3.08
C GLN A 100 23.34 0.37 -1.80
N CYS A 101 23.02 -0.33 -0.71
CA CYS A 101 23.57 -0.02 0.61
C CYS A 101 24.94 -0.65 0.81
N GLY A 102 25.83 0.07 1.49
CA GLY A 102 27.14 -0.43 1.88
C GLY A 102 27.07 -1.58 2.90
N PRO A 103 28.20 -2.24 3.20
CA PRO A 103 28.25 -3.41 4.09
C PRO A 103 27.78 -3.11 5.53
N ASN A 104 27.92 -1.86 5.98
CA ASN A 104 27.52 -1.40 7.32
C ASN A 104 26.17 -0.67 7.33
N GLN A 105 25.41 -0.77 6.24
CA GLN A 105 24.12 -0.11 6.09
C GLN A 105 23.01 -1.13 5.89
N VAL A 106 21.79 -0.69 6.16
CA VAL A 106 20.56 -1.41 5.85
C VAL A 106 19.67 -0.52 5.00
N CYS A 107 19.00 -1.12 4.02
CA CYS A 107 17.98 -0.40 3.27
C CYS A 107 16.70 -0.33 4.09
N GLY A 108 16.13 0.86 4.22
CA GLY A 108 14.85 1.10 4.86
C GLY A 108 14.02 2.14 4.14
N TYR A 109 12.82 2.37 4.68
CA TYR A 109 11.81 3.25 4.09
C TYR A 109 11.64 4.47 4.98
N LYS A 110 11.97 5.65 4.42
CA LYS A 110 11.83 6.94 5.09
C LYS A 110 10.62 7.69 4.51
N LYS A 111 9.75 8.19 5.37
CA LYS A 111 8.58 8.98 4.96
C LYS A 111 9.01 10.21 4.16
N THR A 112 8.27 10.51 3.09
CA THR A 112 8.44 11.71 2.26
C THR A 112 7.64 12.91 2.76
N GLY A 113 6.69 12.68 3.66
CA GLY A 113 5.74 13.69 4.15
C GLY A 113 4.43 13.74 3.34
N LEU A 114 4.31 12.94 2.27
CA LEU A 114 3.05 12.80 1.54
C LEU A 114 2.01 12.04 2.38
N ALA A 115 0.79 12.56 2.39
CA ALA A 115 -0.34 11.91 3.04
C ALA A 115 -0.92 10.82 2.12
N CYS A 116 -1.12 9.62 2.67
CA CYS A 116 -1.89 8.58 2.02
C CYS A 116 -3.33 8.62 2.49
N ILE A 117 -4.23 9.02 1.59
CA ILE A 117 -5.67 9.07 1.89
C ILE A 117 -6.34 7.75 1.48
N LYS A 118 -5.82 7.09 0.43
CA LYS A 118 -6.32 5.83 -0.12
C LYS A 118 -5.16 4.94 -0.54
N CYS A 119 -5.20 3.65 -0.19
CA CYS A 119 -4.20 2.70 -0.64
C CYS A 119 -4.43 2.29 -2.11
N PRO A 120 -3.37 1.93 -2.86
CA PRO A 120 -1.95 1.90 -2.48
C PRO A 120 -1.29 3.30 -2.32
N CYS A 121 -0.48 3.46 -1.28
CA CYS A 121 0.19 4.72 -0.89
C CYS A 121 1.47 5.02 -1.70
N TYR A 122 1.39 5.13 -3.02
CA TYR A 122 2.60 5.34 -3.85
C TYR A 122 3.35 6.63 -3.50
N GLY A 123 4.66 6.50 -3.28
CA GLY A 123 5.57 7.63 -3.04
C GLY A 123 5.53 8.22 -1.63
N THR A 124 4.77 7.64 -0.69
CA THR A 124 4.79 8.10 0.71
C THR A 124 6.11 7.80 1.41
N ASP A 125 6.85 6.84 0.87
CA ASP A 125 8.13 6.43 1.38
C ASP A 125 9.16 6.44 0.25
N ARG A 126 10.41 6.69 0.63
CA ARG A 126 11.57 6.50 -0.23
C ARG A 126 12.46 5.42 0.37
N ALA A 127 12.97 4.54 -0.46
CA ALA A 127 14.01 3.61 -0.07
C ALA A 127 15.31 4.40 0.16
N VAL A 128 15.93 4.23 1.31
CA VAL A 128 17.18 4.91 1.71
C VAL A 128 18.10 3.92 2.42
N CYS A 129 19.41 4.18 2.36
CA CYS A 129 20.37 3.47 3.20
C CYS A 129 20.56 4.23 4.50
N VAL A 130 20.54 3.49 5.61
CA VAL A 130 20.87 4.00 6.95
C VAL A 130 21.91 3.10 7.60
N ASP A 131 22.73 3.67 8.47
CA ASP A 131 23.77 2.90 9.16
C ASP A 131 23.13 1.91 10.14
N LYS A 132 23.71 0.70 10.22
CA LYS A 132 23.24 -0.34 11.14
C LYS A 132 23.35 0.15 12.58
N GLN A 133 22.26 0.00 13.34
CA GLN A 133 22.24 0.37 14.74
C GLN A 133 22.72 -0.80 15.63
N PRO A 134 23.57 -0.55 16.64
CA PRO A 134 23.98 -1.58 17.58
C PRO A 134 22.76 -2.24 18.25
N GLY A 135 22.72 -3.57 18.25
CA GLY A 135 21.64 -4.34 18.89
C GLY A 135 20.33 -4.41 18.10
N VAL A 136 20.21 -3.75 16.94
CA VAL A 136 19.00 -3.82 16.10
C VAL A 136 19.23 -4.73 14.91
N VAL A 137 18.64 -5.92 14.95
CA VAL A 137 18.66 -6.91 13.85
C VAL A 137 17.24 -7.13 13.37
N CYS A 138 16.94 -6.70 12.14
CA CYS A 138 15.66 -6.96 11.50
C CYS A 138 15.66 -8.35 10.87
N GLY A 139 14.53 -9.05 10.95
CA GLY A 139 14.33 -10.26 10.18
C GLY A 139 14.29 -9.95 8.67
N PRO A 140 14.55 -10.95 7.82
CA PRO A 140 14.71 -10.76 6.37
C PRO A 140 13.43 -10.30 5.66
N ASN A 141 12.25 -10.50 6.25
CA ASN A 141 10.96 -10.11 5.65
C ASN A 141 10.31 -8.91 6.35
N SER A 142 10.98 -8.34 7.36
CA SER A 142 10.54 -7.18 8.10
C SER A 142 10.67 -5.91 7.26
N ILE A 143 9.74 -4.97 7.42
CA ILE A 143 9.90 -3.62 6.87
C ILE A 143 10.76 -2.79 7.82
N VAL A 144 11.89 -2.29 7.33
CA VAL A 144 12.74 -1.33 8.07
C VAL A 144 12.15 0.07 7.91
N GLN A 145 11.54 0.60 8.96
CA GLN A 145 10.98 1.94 8.94
C GLN A 145 11.97 2.94 9.54
N VAL A 146 12.36 3.94 8.76
CA VAL A 146 13.37 4.93 9.13
C VAL A 146 12.70 6.16 9.74
N ASN A 147 13.14 6.51 10.94
CA ASN A 147 12.69 7.69 11.68
C ASN A 147 13.37 8.97 11.17
N PRO A 148 12.85 10.15 11.53
CA PRO A 148 13.44 11.43 11.11
C PRO A 148 14.92 11.60 11.50
N ASP A 149 15.31 11.07 12.66
CA ASP A 149 16.68 11.08 13.22
C ASP A 149 17.62 10.02 12.61
N ASN A 150 17.18 9.31 11.56
CA ASN A 150 17.87 8.19 10.92
C ASN A 150 18.04 6.94 11.78
N SER A 151 17.43 6.89 12.97
CA SER A 151 17.18 5.60 13.63
C SER A 151 16.16 4.79 12.84
N TYR A 152 16.06 3.48 13.09
CA TYR A 152 15.03 2.67 12.46
C TYR A 152 14.43 1.64 13.40
N VAL A 153 13.24 1.18 13.04
CA VAL A 153 12.54 0.08 13.72
C VAL A 153 12.17 -1.00 12.72
N CYS A 154 12.23 -2.24 13.16
CA CYS A 154 11.85 -3.41 12.36
C CYS A 154 10.34 -3.68 12.54
N LYS A 155 9.57 -3.56 11.47
CA LYS A 155 8.12 -3.83 11.46
C LYS A 155 7.87 -5.18 10.81
N GLY A 156 7.94 -6.26 11.59
CA GLY A 156 7.74 -7.64 11.10
C GLY A 156 6.32 -7.91 10.58
N CYS A 157 5.32 -7.28 11.16
CA CYS A 157 3.91 -7.41 10.77
C CYS A 157 3.42 -6.36 9.76
N ALA A 158 4.26 -5.40 9.36
CA ALA A 158 3.84 -4.38 8.41
C ALA A 158 3.66 -4.97 7.01
N SER A 159 2.58 -4.55 6.34
CA SER A 159 2.36 -4.90 4.94
C SER A 159 3.37 -4.21 4.03
N ALA A 160 3.78 -4.90 2.97
CA ALA A 160 4.56 -4.31 1.88
C ALA A 160 3.92 -3.04 1.28
N THR A 161 2.59 -2.95 1.33
CA THR A 161 1.82 -1.84 0.78
C THR A 161 1.89 -0.56 1.63
N SER A 162 2.46 -0.65 2.84
CA SER A 162 2.61 0.49 3.75
C SER A 162 3.81 1.40 3.46
N VAL A 163 4.69 0.99 2.55
CA VAL A 163 5.97 1.66 2.23
C VAL A 163 6.25 1.67 0.72
N LEU A 164 5.24 2.06 -0.07
CA LEU A 164 5.37 2.08 -1.53
C LEU A 164 6.21 3.28 -1.96
N THR A 165 7.22 3.00 -2.78
CA THR A 165 8.09 4.01 -3.39
C THR A 165 7.50 4.50 -4.71
N ARG A 166 8.06 5.58 -5.26
CA ARG A 166 7.79 6.06 -6.61
C ARG A 166 9.05 5.94 -7.46
#